data_AF-A0A968M2U7-F1
#
_entry.id   AF-A0A968M2U7-F1
#
_cell.length_a   1.000
_cell.length_b   1.000
_cell.length_c   1.000
_cell.angle_alpha   90.00
_cell.angle_beta   90.00
_cell.angle_gamma   90.00
#
_symmetry.space_group_name_H-M   'P 1'
#
loop_
_entity.id
_entity.type
_entity.pdbx_description
1 polymer ?
#
loop_
_entity_poly.entity_id
_entity_poly.type
_entity_poly.pdbx_seq_one_letter_code
_entity_poly.pdbx_strand_id
1 'polypeptide(L)'
;EDRFLNSFGHIFAGGYAAGYYSYKWAEVLSADAFAAFEEAGLDNEAAVQATGRRYRDTVLALGGSHPPVEVFRAFRGREPATAALLRHSGLRSPSSPHAGGIERTWYIEANLVLGNHHL
;
A
#
# COMPACT_ATOMS: atom_id res chain seq x y z
N GLU A 1 0.68 -21.77 -27.72
CA GLU A 1 -0.50 -21.68 -26.83
C GLU A 1 -0.08 -21.10 -25.50
N ASP A 2 -0.90 -20.25 -24.92
CA ASP A 2 -0.72 -19.77 -23.55
C ASP A 2 -1.17 -20.87 -22.57
N ARG A 3 -0.35 -21.12 -21.54
CA ARG A 3 -0.58 -22.11 -20.49
C ARG A 3 -0.37 -21.53 -19.08
N PHE A 4 -0.41 -20.21 -18.93
CA PHE A 4 -0.19 -19.50 -17.66
C PHE A 4 -0.97 -20.08 -16.47
N LEU A 5 -2.24 -20.47 -16.67
CA LEU A 5 -3.08 -21.03 -15.60
C LEU A 5 -2.49 -22.31 -14.98
N ASN A 6 -1.78 -23.13 -15.77
CA ASN A 6 -1.18 -24.37 -15.29
C ASN A 6 -0.03 -24.14 -14.31
N SER A 7 0.55 -22.93 -14.32
CA SER A 7 1.59 -22.49 -13.39
C SER A 7 1.08 -21.49 -12.36
N PHE A 8 -0.23 -21.20 -12.31
CA PHE A 8 -0.78 -20.16 -11.43
C PHE A 8 -0.97 -20.64 -9.98
N GLY A 9 0.16 -20.91 -9.31
CA GLY A 9 0.20 -21.51 -7.97
C GLY A 9 -0.54 -20.70 -6.89
N HIS A 10 -0.60 -19.36 -6.99
CA HIS A 10 -1.29 -18.52 -6.00
C HIS A 10 -2.76 -18.95 -5.78
N ILE A 11 -3.47 -19.29 -6.87
CA ILE A 11 -4.87 -19.70 -6.84
C ILE A 11 -5.00 -21.22 -6.62
N PHE A 12 -4.18 -22.03 -7.29
CA PHE A 12 -4.38 -23.48 -7.35
C PHE A 12 -3.59 -24.29 -6.32
N ALA A 13 -2.55 -23.72 -5.72
CA ALA A 13 -1.67 -24.38 -4.76
C ALA A 13 -1.29 -23.46 -3.57
N GLY A 14 -2.02 -22.35 -3.38
CA GLY A 14 -1.76 -21.33 -2.38
C GLY A 14 -3.03 -20.80 -1.73
N GLY A 15 -2.89 -19.82 -0.86
CA GLY A 15 -4.00 -19.23 -0.09
C GLY A 15 -4.84 -18.18 -0.81
N TYR A 16 -4.63 -17.97 -2.12
CA TYR A 16 -5.28 -16.87 -2.87
C TYR A 16 -6.38 -17.37 -3.82
N ALA A 17 -6.91 -18.58 -3.61
CA ALA A 17 -8.10 -19.05 -4.31
C ALA A 17 -9.26 -18.07 -4.12
N ALA A 18 -9.84 -17.58 -5.22
CA ALA A 18 -10.83 -16.48 -5.23
C ALA A 18 -10.37 -15.21 -4.47
N GLY A 19 -9.07 -15.04 -4.24
CA GLY A 19 -8.50 -14.01 -3.38
C GLY A 19 -7.30 -13.29 -3.98
N TYR A 20 -6.91 -13.56 -5.24
CA TYR A 20 -5.76 -12.89 -5.86
C TYR A 20 -5.92 -11.37 -5.98
N TYR A 21 -7.16 -10.87 -6.00
CA TYR A 21 -7.45 -9.43 -5.95
C TYR A 21 -7.00 -8.77 -4.63
N SER A 22 -6.76 -9.56 -3.57
CA SER A 22 -6.34 -9.07 -2.26
C SER A 22 -5.03 -8.29 -2.33
N TYR A 23 -4.15 -8.56 -3.30
CA TYR A 23 -2.95 -7.75 -3.55
C TYR A 23 -3.32 -6.31 -3.91
N LYS A 24 -4.24 -6.10 -4.87
CA LYS A 24 -4.68 -4.75 -5.24
C LYS A 24 -5.48 -4.07 -4.15
N TRP A 25 -6.25 -4.83 -3.37
CA TRP A 25 -6.93 -4.29 -2.20
C TRP A 25 -5.94 -3.83 -1.12
N ALA A 26 -4.90 -4.63 -0.85
CA ALA A 26 -3.84 -4.27 0.09
C ALA A 26 -3.02 -3.08 -0.41
N GLU A 27 -2.79 -2.94 -1.72
CA GLU A 27 -2.13 -1.77 -2.30
C GLU A 27 -2.91 -0.46 -2.08
N VAL A 28 -4.25 -0.49 -2.11
CA VAL A 28 -5.06 0.69 -1.76
C VAL A 28 -4.79 1.11 -0.32
N LEU A 29 -4.80 0.15 0.60
CA LEU A 29 -4.58 0.39 2.02
C LEU A 29 -3.15 0.87 2.29
N SER A 30 -2.14 0.25 1.69
CA SER A 30 -0.74 0.63 1.92
C SER A 30 -0.41 2.00 1.33
N ALA A 31 -0.89 2.32 0.12
CA ALA A 31 -0.70 3.62 -0.49
C ALA A 31 -1.37 4.74 0.34
N ASP A 32 -2.59 4.51 0.81
CA ASP A 32 -3.30 5.49 1.64
C ASP A 32 -2.72 5.59 3.05
N ALA A 33 -2.18 4.49 3.59
CA ALA A 33 -1.45 4.53 4.84
C ALA A 33 -0.15 5.34 4.72
N PHE A 34 0.61 5.15 3.63
CA PHE A 34 1.81 5.92 3.34
C PHE A 34 1.49 7.40 3.11
N ALA A 35 0.35 7.72 2.48
CA ALA A 35 -0.10 9.09 2.32
C ALA A 35 -0.28 9.83 3.66
N ALA A 36 -0.55 9.13 4.77
CA ALA A 36 -0.57 9.76 6.09
C ALA A 36 0.83 10.26 6.54
N PHE A 37 1.91 9.61 6.08
CA PHE A 37 3.28 10.09 6.31
C PHE A 37 3.61 11.27 5.39
N GLU A 38 3.18 11.22 4.13
CA GLU A 38 3.31 12.36 3.20
C GLU A 38 2.59 13.61 3.74
N GLU A 39 1.35 13.46 4.23
CA GLU A 39 0.55 14.53 4.85
C GLU A 39 1.19 15.10 6.12
N ALA A 40 1.93 14.27 6.88
CA ALA A 40 2.64 14.69 8.08
C ALA A 40 3.95 15.45 7.77
N GLY A 41 4.49 15.31 6.56
CA GLY A 41 5.79 15.84 6.15
C GLY A 41 6.91 14.83 6.38
N LEU A 42 7.45 14.25 5.31
CA LEU A 42 8.51 13.23 5.36
C LEU A 42 9.87 13.77 5.83
N ASP A 43 10.08 15.07 5.71
CA ASP A 43 11.25 15.82 6.17
C ASP A 43 11.16 16.23 7.65
N ASN A 44 9.97 16.12 8.26
CA ASN A 44 9.76 16.41 9.67
C ASN A 44 9.88 15.14 10.51
N GLU A 45 11.07 14.90 11.07
CA GLU A 45 11.36 13.69 11.85
C GLU A 45 10.37 13.49 13.01
N ALA A 46 9.99 14.56 13.73
CA ALA A 46 9.03 14.44 14.83
C ALA A 46 7.64 13.99 14.35
N ALA A 47 7.19 14.51 13.20
CA ALA A 47 5.91 14.14 12.60
C ALA A 47 5.92 12.71 12.04
N VAL A 48 7.02 12.29 11.42
CA VAL A 48 7.23 10.91 10.96
C VAL A 48 7.21 9.95 12.15
N GLN A 49 7.91 10.27 13.24
CA GLN A 49 7.95 9.45 14.46
C GLN A 49 6.56 9.34 15.11
N ALA A 50 5.79 10.44 15.15
CA ALA A 50 4.42 10.42 15.66
C ALA A 50 3.50 9.52 14.81
N THR A 51 3.57 9.64 13.49
CA THR A 51 2.78 8.82 12.55
C THR A 51 3.22 7.35 12.59
N GLY A 52 4.52 7.08 12.68
CA GLY A 52 5.07 5.72 12.82
C GLY A 52 4.64 5.04 14.11
N ARG A 53 4.64 5.77 15.24
CA ARG A 53 4.07 5.27 16.50
C ARG A 53 2.59 4.91 16.35
N ARG A 54 1.79 5.79 15.73
CA ARG A 54 0.37 5.50 15.47
C ARG A 54 0.18 4.27 14.58
N TYR A 55 1.01 4.11 13.54
CA TYR A 55 0.96 2.93 12.66
C TYR A 55 1.30 1.64 13.41
N ARG A 56 2.36 1.68 14.25
CA ARG A 56 2.75 0.56 15.11
C ARG A 56 1.63 0.16 16.06
N ASP A 57 1.07 1.14 16.77
CA ASP A 57 0.09 0.91 17.84
C ASP A 57 -1.29 0.49 17.30
N THR A 58 -1.52 0.60 15.99
CA THR A 58 -2.76 0.17 15.31
C THR A 58 -2.50 -0.99 14.35
N VAL A 59 -2.05 -0.71 13.12
CA VAL A 59 -1.93 -1.65 12.02
C VAL A 59 -1.05 -2.85 12.37
N LEU A 60 0.07 -2.63 13.07
CA LEU A 60 1.00 -3.70 13.42
C LEU A 60 0.65 -4.42 14.74
N ALA A 61 0.12 -3.69 15.73
CA ALA A 61 -0.16 -4.25 17.06
C ALA A 61 -1.49 -5.00 17.15
N LEU A 62 -2.53 -4.55 16.44
CA LEU A 62 -3.88 -5.11 16.61
C LEU A 62 -4.08 -6.41 15.79
N GLY A 63 -3.34 -6.60 14.70
CA GLY A 63 -3.40 -7.83 13.88
C GLY A 63 -4.84 -8.26 13.55
N GLY A 64 -5.13 -9.56 13.69
CA GLY A 64 -6.47 -10.12 13.48
C GLY A 64 -7.41 -10.05 14.69
N SER A 65 -7.03 -9.37 15.78
CA SER A 65 -7.87 -9.28 16.99
C SER A 65 -9.02 -8.28 16.85
N HIS A 66 -8.96 -7.40 15.83
CA HIS A 66 -9.96 -6.36 15.55
C HIS A 66 -10.34 -6.38 14.07
N PRO A 67 -11.55 -5.91 13.71
CA PRO A 67 -11.94 -5.75 12.31
C PRO A 67 -10.93 -4.85 11.55
N PRO A 68 -10.38 -5.28 10.39
CA PRO A 68 -9.34 -4.53 9.69
C PRO A 68 -9.72 -3.09 9.31
N VAL A 69 -11.00 -2.86 9.00
CA VAL A 69 -11.52 -1.51 8.68
C VAL A 69 -11.47 -0.59 9.89
N GLU A 70 -11.73 -1.09 11.10
CA GLU A 70 -11.66 -0.30 12.33
C GLU A 70 -10.21 0.01 12.69
N VAL A 71 -9.30 -0.96 12.52
CA VAL A 71 -7.86 -0.75 12.68
C VAL A 71 -7.36 0.33 11.73
N PHE A 72 -7.76 0.26 10.45
CA PHE A 72 -7.37 1.26 9.47
C PHE A 72 -7.95 2.65 9.79
N ARG A 73 -9.23 2.75 10.18
CA ARG A 73 -9.84 4.00 10.62
C ARG A 73 -9.12 4.60 11.83
N ALA A 74 -8.73 3.77 12.79
CA ALA A 74 -7.99 4.22 13.97
C ALA A 74 -6.62 4.79 13.59
N PHE A 75 -5.92 4.19 12.62
CA PHE A 75 -4.67 4.73 12.09
C PHE A 75 -4.87 6.03 11.29
N ARG A 76 -5.81 5.99 10.34
CA ARG A 76 -5.94 6.98 9.26
C ARG A 76 -6.83 8.16 9.62
N GLY A 77 -7.73 8.00 10.58
CA GLY A 77 -8.77 8.95 10.97
C GLY A 77 -9.97 8.99 10.01
N ARG A 78 -9.96 8.20 8.95
CA ARG A 78 -11.01 8.11 7.91
C ARG A 78 -11.00 6.76 7.21
N GLU A 79 -11.99 6.53 6.35
CA GLU A 79 -12.02 5.37 5.47
C GLU A 79 -10.88 5.35 4.44
N PRO A 80 -10.49 4.16 3.95
CA PRO A 80 -9.54 4.01 2.85
C PRO A 80 -10.00 4.76 1.59
N ALA A 81 -9.04 5.40 0.91
CA ALA A 81 -9.28 6.09 -0.35
C ALA A 81 -8.26 5.67 -1.43
N THR A 82 -8.73 5.47 -2.66
CA THR A 82 -7.89 5.07 -3.80
C THR A 82 -7.02 6.18 -4.37
N ALA A 83 -7.24 7.44 -3.95
CA ALA A 83 -6.56 8.61 -4.49
C ALA A 83 -5.04 8.56 -4.34
N ALA A 84 -4.54 8.00 -3.22
CA ALA A 84 -3.11 7.81 -2.99
C ALA A 84 -2.52 6.80 -3.99
N LEU A 85 -3.14 5.62 -4.11
CA LEU A 85 -2.72 4.59 -5.06
C LEU A 85 -2.67 5.11 -6.50
N LEU A 86 -3.71 5.85 -6.93
CA LEU A 86 -3.76 6.44 -8.27
C LEU A 86 -2.67 7.48 -8.50
N ARG A 87 -2.37 8.31 -7.48
CA ARG A 87 -1.26 9.28 -7.54
C ARG A 87 0.08 8.58 -7.65
N HIS A 88 0.36 7.60 -6.78
CA HIS A 88 1.62 6.85 -6.76
C HIS A 88 1.81 6.00 -8.03
N SER A 89 0.72 5.52 -8.62
CA SER A 89 0.76 4.74 -9.87
C SER A 89 0.81 5.60 -11.14
N GLY A 90 0.77 6.94 -11.02
CA GLY A 90 0.70 7.85 -12.17
C GLY A 90 -0.59 7.75 -12.99
N LEU A 91 -1.66 7.19 -12.39
CA LEU A 91 -2.97 6.95 -13.03
C LEU A 91 -4.01 8.03 -12.68
N ARG A 92 -3.64 9.02 -11.86
CA ARG A 92 -4.50 10.16 -11.61
C ARG A 92 -4.64 10.96 -12.91
N SER A 93 -5.85 11.05 -13.45
CA SER A 93 -6.11 11.80 -14.68
C SER A 93 -5.54 13.22 -14.55
N PRO A 94 -4.81 13.72 -15.55
CA PRO A 94 -4.31 15.08 -15.54
C PRO A 94 -5.50 16.02 -15.68
N SER A 95 -5.98 16.57 -14.56
CA SER A 95 -6.82 17.76 -14.60
C SER A 95 -5.93 18.96 -14.94
N SER A 96 -5.62 19.13 -16.24
CA SER A 96 -4.93 20.28 -16.87
C SER A 96 -3.45 20.53 -16.46
N PRO A 97 -2.61 21.19 -17.32
CA PRO A 97 -1.17 20.94 -17.38
C PRO A 97 -0.31 22.00 -16.67
N HIS A 98 0.48 21.61 -15.67
CA HIS A 98 1.79 22.23 -15.43
C HIS A 98 2.72 21.40 -14.53
N ALA A 99 3.99 21.33 -14.95
CA ALA A 99 5.20 20.89 -14.25
C ALA A 99 5.24 19.41 -13.80
N GLY A 100 6.06 18.54 -14.39
CA GLY A 100 7.54 18.61 -14.40
C GLY A 100 8.04 17.89 -13.14
N GLY A 101 8.41 16.62 -13.18
CA GLY A 101 9.73 16.16 -13.62
C GLY A 101 10.54 15.74 -12.39
N ILE A 102 11.04 14.49 -12.39
CA ILE A 102 12.06 13.93 -11.46
C ILE A 102 11.55 13.39 -10.11
N GLU A 103 10.76 12.30 -10.07
CA GLU A 103 10.68 11.41 -8.86
C GLU A 103 10.38 9.94 -9.24
N ARG A 104 11.03 9.41 -10.27
CA ARG A 104 10.76 8.04 -10.78
C ARG A 104 11.61 6.92 -10.18
N THR A 105 12.44 7.20 -9.17
CA THR A 105 13.51 6.26 -8.79
C THR A 105 13.23 5.43 -7.54
N TRP A 106 12.33 5.86 -6.64
CA TRP A 106 12.21 5.20 -5.33
C TRP A 106 11.13 4.11 -5.23
N TYR A 107 10.15 4.08 -6.14
CA TYR A 107 9.02 3.13 -6.03
C TYR A 107 9.37 1.70 -6.50
N ILE A 108 10.36 1.54 -7.37
CA ILE A 108 10.73 0.22 -7.92
C ILE A 108 11.59 -0.58 -6.93
N GLU A 109 12.44 0.08 -6.14
CA GLU A 109 13.31 -0.64 -5.19
C GLU A 109 12.59 -1.14 -3.93
N ALA A 110 11.53 -0.46 -3.48
CA ALA A 110 10.75 -0.90 -2.32
C ALA A 110 10.02 -2.25 -2.56
N ASN A 111 9.63 -2.55 -3.80
CA ASN A 111 9.01 -3.83 -4.16
C ASN A 111 10.02 -4.97 -4.38
N LEU A 112 11.31 -4.66 -4.60
CA LEU A 112 12.35 -5.68 -4.77
C LEU A 112 12.89 -6.20 -3.43
N VAL A 113 12.83 -5.41 -2.35
CA VAL A 113 13.39 -5.80 -1.04
C VAL A 113 12.43 -6.63 -0.18
N LEU A 114 11.11 -6.56 -0.43
CA LEU A 114 10.11 -7.36 0.31
C LEU A 114 9.65 -8.62 -0.44
N GLY A 115 10.10 -8.82 -1.68
CA GLY A 115 9.68 -9.94 -2.53
C GLY A 115 10.63 -11.14 -2.57
N ASN A 116 11.75 -11.13 -1.85
CA ASN A 116 12.77 -12.16 -2.04
C ASN A 116 13.42 -12.63 -0.72
N HIS A 117 12.64 -13.32 0.12
CA HIS A 117 13.20 -14.30 1.05
C HIS A 117 12.31 -15.54 1.10
N HIS A 118 12.84 -16.61 0.50
CA HIS A 118 12.48 -18.02 0.65
C HIS A 118 11.00 -18.41 0.45
N LEU A 119 10.68 -18.92 -0.74
CA LEU A 119 10.56 -20.36 -1.05
C LEU A 119 10.41 -20.56 -2.57
#